data_AF-A0A561WAR9-F1
#
_entry.id   AF-A0A561WAR9-F1
#
_cell.length_a   1.000
_cell.length_b   1.000
_cell.length_c   1.000
_cell.angle_alpha   90.00
_cell.angle_beta   90.00
_cell.angle_gamma   90.00
#
_symmetry.space_group_name_H-M   'P 1'
#
loop_
_entity.id
_entity.type
_entity.pdbx_description
1 polymer ?
#
loop_
_entity_poly.entity_id
_entity_poly.type
_entity_poly.pdbx_seq_one_letter_code
_entity_poly.pdbx_strand_id
1 'polypeptide(L)'
;MPHANPGPRSGFLGVDQGALQDNVTFLEWCEGARRVLHTGALELGIFASEADARFRKVSRGLVIANMSSVYRAHQVSKPIAQAAEALVAASRYIITASNRYQAVYLPELEAAGWRGNTSGPSHGFRAM
;
A
#
# COMPACT_ATOMS: atom_id res chain seq x y z
N MET A 1 58.57 -2.33 -9.05
CA MET A 1 57.47 -3.30 -8.94
C MET A 1 57.75 -4.15 -7.72
N PRO A 2 56.90 -4.08 -6.68
CA PRO A 2 55.73 -4.95 -6.63
C PRO A 2 54.41 -4.20 -6.43
N HIS A 3 53.33 -4.92 -6.73
CA HIS A 3 52.00 -4.46 -7.06
C HIS A 3 51.25 -3.79 -5.91
N ALA A 4 50.83 -2.54 -6.12
CA ALA A 4 49.69 -1.96 -5.41
C ALA A 4 48.42 -2.62 -5.97
N ASN A 5 47.78 -3.45 -5.16
CA ASN A 5 46.48 -4.03 -5.46
C ASN A 5 45.42 -2.90 -5.33
N PRO A 6 44.71 -2.49 -6.40
CA PRO A 6 43.62 -1.54 -6.25
C PRO A 6 42.43 -2.31 -5.68
N GLY A 7 42.27 -2.27 -4.35
CA GLY A 7 41.06 -2.76 -3.70
C GLY A 7 39.82 -2.08 -4.29
N PRO A 8 38.67 -2.78 -4.34
CA PRO A 8 37.48 -2.30 -5.03
C PRO A 8 37.02 -0.97 -4.42
N ARG A 9 37.02 0.07 -5.24
CA ARG A 9 36.26 1.30 -5.01
C ARG A 9 34.77 0.94 -5.07
N SER A 10 34.19 0.48 -3.97
CA SER A 10 32.74 0.45 -3.80
C SER A 10 32.30 1.77 -3.18
N GLY A 11 31.74 2.63 -4.01
CA GLY A 11 31.34 4.01 -3.68
C GLY A 11 30.13 4.07 -2.76
N PHE A 12 30.32 3.76 -1.48
CA PHE A 12 29.28 3.84 -0.44
C PHE A 12 29.70 4.67 0.78
N LEU A 13 30.69 5.57 0.62
CA LEU A 13 31.26 6.36 1.73
C LEU A 13 30.93 7.86 1.61
N GLY A 14 29.63 8.18 1.47
CA GLY A 14 29.19 9.58 1.42
C GLY A 14 27.69 9.81 1.64
N VAL A 15 26.99 8.91 2.34
CA VAL A 15 25.52 8.96 2.48
C VAL A 15 25.10 8.86 3.96
N ASP A 16 25.81 9.55 4.85
CA ASP A 16 25.69 9.29 6.31
C ASP A 16 24.52 9.99 7.01
N GLN A 17 23.64 10.72 6.32
CA GLN A 17 22.46 11.36 6.96
C GLN A 17 21.17 11.32 6.13
N GLY A 18 21.24 11.32 4.79
CA GLY A 18 20.04 11.30 3.92
C GLY A 18 19.34 9.93 3.85
N ALA A 19 20.11 8.85 3.69
CA ALA A 19 19.57 7.49 3.57
C ALA A 19 18.84 7.01 4.84
N LEU A 20 19.19 7.58 6.00
CA LEU A 20 18.54 7.32 7.29
C LEU A 20 17.12 7.88 7.35
N GLN A 21 16.94 9.11 6.85
CA GLN A 21 15.63 9.73 6.73
C GLN A 21 14.79 8.99 5.69
N ASP A 22 15.41 8.53 4.60
CA ASP A 22 14.71 7.84 3.50
C ASP A 22 14.07 6.50 3.93
N ASN A 23 14.69 5.75 4.83
CA ASN A 23 14.19 4.42 5.24
C ASN A 23 12.97 4.50 6.18
N VAL A 24 12.99 5.40 7.17
CA VAL A 24 11.82 5.68 8.02
C VAL A 24 10.72 6.33 7.18
N THR A 25 11.09 7.28 6.32
CA THR A 25 10.16 7.93 5.37
C THR A 25 9.49 6.90 4.46
N PHE A 26 10.21 5.85 4.02
CA PHE A 26 9.63 4.79 3.20
C PHE A 26 8.56 3.99 3.95
N LEU A 27 8.82 3.62 5.22
CA LEU A 27 7.85 2.90 6.04
C LEU A 27 6.62 3.76 6.37
N GLU A 28 6.83 5.04 6.70
CA GLU A 28 5.75 6.00 6.93
C GLU A 28 4.94 6.24 5.67
N TRP A 29 5.60 6.35 4.52
CA TRP A 29 4.94 6.46 3.22
C TRP A 29 4.11 5.22 2.89
N CYS A 30 4.65 4.02 3.15
CA CYS A 30 3.88 2.77 2.99
C CYS A 30 2.61 2.78 3.85
N GLU A 31 2.72 3.17 5.12
CA GLU A 31 1.57 3.24 6.02
C GLU A 31 0.55 4.32 5.59
N GLY A 32 1.03 5.48 5.15
CA GLY A 32 0.18 6.55 4.59
C GLY A 32 -0.56 6.09 3.33
N ALA A 33 0.17 5.50 2.37
CA ALA A 33 -0.41 4.98 1.13
C ALA A 33 -1.44 3.88 1.41
N ARG A 34 -1.16 2.97 2.34
CA ARG A 34 -2.09 1.92 2.77
C ARG A 34 -3.42 2.52 3.27
N ARG A 35 -3.36 3.55 4.12
CA ARG A 35 -4.56 4.23 4.64
C ARG A 35 -5.37 4.88 3.53
N VAL A 36 -4.71 5.63 2.63
CA VAL A 36 -5.37 6.29 1.49
C VAL A 36 -6.09 5.27 0.60
N LEU A 37 -5.41 4.16 0.24
CA LEU A 37 -6.01 3.11 -0.58
C LEU A 37 -7.18 2.43 0.13
N HIS A 38 -7.05 2.16 1.43
CA HIS A 38 -8.12 1.52 2.20
C HIS A 38 -9.35 2.43 2.32
N THR A 39 -9.16 3.73 2.61
CA THR A 39 -10.25 4.71 2.61
C THR A 39 -10.89 4.82 1.23
N GLY A 40 -10.08 4.91 0.16
CA GLY A 40 -10.60 4.92 -1.21
C GLY A 40 -11.43 3.68 -1.54
N ALA A 41 -11.00 2.50 -1.08
CA ALA A 41 -11.77 1.27 -1.25
C ALA A 41 -13.13 1.32 -0.54
N LEU A 42 -13.18 1.85 0.68
CA LEU A 42 -14.43 2.01 1.43
C LEU A 42 -15.40 2.95 0.72
N GLU A 43 -14.92 4.12 0.30
CA GLU A 43 -15.73 5.11 -0.42
C GLU A 43 -16.29 4.54 -1.74
N LEU A 44 -15.46 3.85 -2.52
CA LEU A 44 -15.91 3.19 -3.75
C LEU A 44 -16.92 2.06 -3.48
N GLY A 45 -16.74 1.29 -2.40
CA GLY A 45 -17.68 0.25 -1.99
C GLY A 45 -19.05 0.80 -1.59
N ILE A 46 -19.06 1.90 -0.83
CA ILE A 46 -20.28 2.63 -0.46
C ILE A 46 -20.96 3.17 -1.72
N PHE A 47 -20.20 3.82 -2.60
CA PHE A 47 -20.73 4.35 -3.86
C PHE A 47 -21.33 3.25 -4.74
N ALA A 48 -20.63 2.13 -4.93
CA ALA A 48 -21.11 1.02 -5.75
C ALA A 48 -22.44 0.47 -5.22
N SER A 49 -22.55 0.34 -3.90
CA SER A 49 -23.77 -0.14 -3.23
C SER A 49 -24.94 0.83 -3.39
N GLU A 50 -24.69 2.13 -3.21
CA GLU A 50 -25.71 3.18 -3.38
C GLU A 50 -26.15 3.30 -4.84
N ALA A 51 -25.21 3.23 -5.78
CA ALA A 51 -25.49 3.24 -7.21
C ALA A 51 -26.38 2.05 -7.60
N ASP A 52 -26.02 0.83 -7.16
CA ASP A 52 -26.82 -0.38 -7.39
C ASP A 52 -28.25 -0.23 -6.87
N ALA A 53 -28.42 0.26 -5.63
CA ALA A 53 -29.72 0.49 -5.01
C ALA A 53 -30.56 1.51 -5.79
N ARG A 54 -29.96 2.64 -6.20
CA ARG A 54 -30.63 3.68 -7.00
C ARG A 54 -31.05 3.15 -8.37
N PHE A 55 -30.17 2.44 -9.08
CA PHE A 55 -30.48 1.88 -10.39
C PHE A 55 -31.57 0.82 -10.31
N ARG A 56 -31.57 -0.03 -9.28
CA ARG A 56 -32.66 -0.98 -9.02
C ARG A 56 -33.98 -0.27 -8.77
N LYS A 57 -33.98 0.83 -8.01
CA LYS A 57 -35.18 1.62 -7.71
C LYS A 57 -35.78 2.27 -8.97
N VAL A 58 -34.93 2.94 -9.78
CA VAL A 58 -35.34 3.58 -11.05
C VAL A 58 -35.87 2.54 -12.06
N SER A 59 -35.28 1.35 -12.05
CA SER A 59 -35.60 0.30 -13.01
C SER A 59 -36.71 -0.66 -12.56
N ARG A 60 -37.36 -0.44 -11.40
CA ARG A 60 -38.38 -1.36 -10.87
C ARG A 60 -39.50 -1.58 -11.91
N GLY A 61 -39.68 -2.84 -12.31
CA GLY A 61 -40.71 -3.26 -13.28
C GLY A 61 -40.32 -3.12 -14.76
N LEU A 62 -39.16 -2.52 -15.08
CA LEU A 62 -38.76 -2.26 -16.46
C LEU A 62 -37.87 -3.40 -17.00
N VAL A 63 -38.44 -4.27 -17.84
CA VAL A 63 -37.67 -5.25 -18.63
C VAL A 63 -37.36 -4.61 -19.99
N ILE A 64 -36.07 -4.33 -20.24
CA ILE A 64 -35.58 -3.80 -21.52
C ILE A 64 -34.65 -4.87 -22.09
N ALA A 65 -34.84 -5.23 -23.36
CA ALA A 65 -34.01 -6.20 -24.08
C ALA A 65 -33.80 -7.53 -23.33
N ASN A 66 -34.86 -8.08 -22.72
CA ASN A 66 -34.84 -9.32 -21.89
C ASN A 66 -33.94 -9.27 -20.64
N MET A 67 -33.41 -8.10 -20.28
CA MET A 67 -32.57 -7.95 -19.09
C MET A 67 -33.41 -7.48 -17.91
N SER A 68 -33.22 -8.10 -16.75
CA SER A 68 -33.85 -7.63 -15.51
C SER A 68 -33.23 -6.30 -15.06
N SER A 69 -34.01 -5.51 -14.34
CA SER A 69 -33.55 -4.27 -13.71
C SER A 69 -32.36 -4.48 -12.78
N VAL A 70 -32.34 -5.62 -12.07
CA VAL A 70 -31.26 -6.05 -11.18
C VAL A 70 -29.98 -6.30 -11.98
N TYR A 71 -30.07 -7.02 -13.09
CA TYR A 71 -28.91 -7.30 -13.93
C TYR A 71 -28.29 -6.01 -14.49
N ARG A 72 -29.11 -5.08 -14.98
CA ARG A 72 -28.61 -3.81 -15.51
C ARG A 72 -27.98 -2.92 -14.43
N ALA A 73 -28.60 -2.84 -13.25
CA ALA A 73 -28.02 -2.13 -12.10
C ALA A 73 -26.65 -2.70 -11.73
N HIS A 74 -26.54 -4.03 -11.70
CA HIS A 74 -25.30 -4.72 -11.40
C HIS A 74 -24.21 -4.45 -12.44
N GLN A 75 -24.53 -4.36 -13.73
CA GLN A 75 -23.55 -4.03 -14.77
C GLN A 75 -22.90 -2.66 -14.57
N VAL A 76 -23.60 -1.71 -13.95
CA VAL A 76 -23.07 -0.37 -13.68
C VAL A 76 -22.30 -0.32 -12.35
N SER A 77 -22.79 -0.99 -11.31
CA SER A 77 -22.15 -0.98 -9.99
C SER A 77 -20.93 -1.91 -9.90
N LYS A 78 -20.91 -3.01 -10.66
CA LYS A 78 -19.87 -4.04 -10.60
C LYS A 78 -18.45 -3.53 -10.90
N PRO A 79 -18.19 -2.74 -11.96
CA PRO A 79 -16.84 -2.21 -12.20
C PRO A 79 -16.32 -1.36 -11.05
N ILE A 80 -17.20 -0.64 -10.35
CA ILE A 80 -16.84 0.21 -9.21
C ILE A 80 -16.51 -0.66 -7.99
N ALA A 81 -17.30 -1.70 -7.74
CA ALA A 81 -17.00 -2.68 -6.70
C ALA A 81 -15.66 -3.39 -6.97
N GLN A 82 -15.38 -3.74 -8.23
CA GLN A 82 -14.08 -4.32 -8.62
C GLN A 82 -12.91 -3.36 -8.40
N ALA A 83 -13.10 -2.06 -8.67
CA ALA A 83 -12.09 -1.05 -8.35
C ALA A 83 -11.85 -0.96 -6.83
N ALA A 84 -12.91 -1.00 -6.02
CA ALA A 84 -12.78 -1.05 -4.56
C ALA A 84 -11.97 -2.27 -4.09
N GLU A 85 -12.28 -3.46 -4.61
CA GLU A 85 -11.54 -4.69 -4.32
C GLU A 85 -10.06 -4.60 -4.74
N ALA A 86 -9.78 -4.01 -5.91
CA ALA A 86 -8.43 -3.79 -6.39
C ALA A 86 -7.63 -2.86 -5.47
N LEU A 87 -8.24 -1.81 -4.91
CA LEU A 87 -7.60 -0.93 -3.93
C LEU A 87 -7.30 -1.67 -2.61
N VAL A 88 -8.19 -2.57 -2.16
CA VAL A 88 -7.90 -3.44 -1.01
C VAL A 88 -6.72 -4.37 -1.31
N ALA A 89 -6.67 -4.97 -2.50
CA ALA A 89 -5.56 -5.82 -2.91
C ALA A 89 -4.24 -5.05 -2.97
N ALA A 90 -4.24 -3.84 -3.56
CA ALA A 90 -3.08 -2.96 -3.59
C ALA A 90 -2.60 -2.61 -2.16
N SER A 91 -3.52 -2.28 -1.26
CA SER A 91 -3.20 -2.04 0.16
C SER A 91 -2.51 -3.25 0.82
N ARG A 92 -2.89 -4.49 0.48
CA ARG A 92 -2.23 -5.71 1.02
C ARG A 92 -0.82 -5.90 0.46
N TYR A 93 -0.61 -5.58 -0.81
CA TYR A 93 0.73 -5.62 -1.40
C TYR A 93 1.67 -4.59 -0.78
N ILE A 94 1.18 -3.39 -0.43
CA ILE A 94 1.98 -2.40 0.30
C ILE A 94 2.42 -2.93 1.67
N ILE A 95 1.51 -3.55 2.44
CA ILE A 95 1.87 -4.20 3.72
C ILE A 95 2.95 -5.26 3.49
N THR A 96 2.78 -6.08 2.45
CA THR A 96 3.75 -7.14 2.12
C THR A 96 5.12 -6.56 1.78
N ALA A 97 5.17 -5.46 1.02
CA ALA A 97 6.40 -4.76 0.68
C ALA A 97 7.06 -4.16 1.93
N SER A 98 6.30 -3.48 2.80
CA SER A 98 6.77 -2.96 4.08
C SER A 98 7.35 -4.05 4.97
N ASN A 99 6.65 -5.17 5.12
CA ASN A 99 7.10 -6.30 5.93
C ASN A 99 8.38 -6.93 5.37
N ARG A 100 8.48 -7.08 4.04
CA ARG A 100 9.70 -7.61 3.40
C ARG A 100 10.88 -6.66 3.56
N TYR A 101 10.63 -5.36 3.44
CA TYR A 101 11.66 -4.35 3.67
C TYR A 101 12.20 -4.44 5.11
N GLN A 102 11.31 -4.55 6.10
CA GLN A 102 11.72 -4.71 7.50
C GLN A 102 12.41 -6.05 7.78
N ALA A 103 11.96 -7.14 7.17
CA ALA A 103 12.46 -8.49 7.46
C ALA A 103 13.77 -8.83 6.74
N VAL A 104 14.03 -8.21 5.59
CA VAL A 104 15.19 -8.55 4.73
C VAL A 104 16.15 -7.37 4.63
N TYR A 105 15.66 -6.20 4.22
CA TYR A 105 16.51 -5.06 3.93
C TYR A 105 17.09 -4.40 5.19
N LEU A 106 16.30 -4.23 6.26
CA LEU A 106 16.83 -3.65 7.50
C LEU A 106 17.96 -4.49 8.12
N PRO A 107 17.84 -5.83 8.27
CA PRO A 107 18.94 -6.66 8.76
C PRO A 107 20.19 -6.65 7.86
N GLU A 108 20.03 -6.62 6.54
CA GLU A 108 21.16 -6.53 5.60
C GLU A 108 21.92 -5.21 5.75
N LEU A 109 21.20 -4.10 5.95
CA LEU A 109 21.79 -2.81 6.26
C LEU A 109 22.55 -2.88 7.59
N GLU A 110 21.92 -3.43 8.64
CA GLU A 110 22.55 -3.59 9.96
C GLU A 110 23.85 -4.41 9.90
N ALA A 111 23.82 -5.52 9.17
CA ALA A 111 25.00 -6.38 8.95
C ALA A 111 26.11 -5.68 8.16
N ALA A 112 25.76 -4.76 7.25
CA ALA A 112 26.71 -3.92 6.53
C ALA A 112 27.32 -2.79 7.40
N GLY A 113 26.97 -2.74 8.70
CA GLY A 113 27.50 -1.76 9.66
C GLY A 113 26.60 -0.55 9.85
N TRP A 114 25.39 -0.53 9.26
CA TRP A 114 24.39 0.50 9.54
C TRP A 114 23.88 0.34 10.98
N ARG A 115 24.11 1.33 11.84
CA ARG A 115 23.50 1.35 13.17
C ARG A 115 22.33 2.32 13.14
N GLY A 116 21.15 1.80 12.84
CA GLY A 116 19.91 2.57 12.93
C GLY A 116 19.78 3.17 14.33
N ASN A 117 19.62 4.50 14.41
CA ASN A 117 19.21 5.13 15.66
C ASN A 117 17.73 4.77 15.88
N THR A 118 17.47 3.65 16.56
CA THR A 118 16.18 3.37 17.20
C THR A 118 15.97 4.16 18.50
N SER A 119 16.81 5.18 18.75
CA SER A 119 16.74 6.04 19.94
C SER A 119 15.75 7.19 19.76
N GLY A 120 14.46 6.91 19.97
CA GLY A 120 13.38 7.91 20.12
C GLY A 120 12.15 7.26 20.76
N PRO A 121 11.51 7.89 21.76
CA PRO A 121 11.21 7.26 23.04
C PRO A 121 9.96 6.37 22.99
N SER A 122 10.01 5.30 23.78
CA SER A 122 8.89 4.73 24.55
C SER A 122 7.51 5.40 24.33
N HIS A 123 6.84 5.05 23.24
CA HIS A 123 5.39 5.07 23.18
C HIS A 123 4.95 3.62 23.10
N GLY A 124 4.86 3.02 24.29
CA GLY A 124 4.24 1.73 24.49
C GLY A 124 2.86 1.75 23.86
N PHE A 125 2.67 0.86 22.90
CA PHE A 125 1.34 0.39 22.54
C PHE A 125 0.81 -0.38 23.75
N ARG A 126 0.16 0.32 24.68
CA ARG A 126 -0.61 -0.30 25.75
C ARG A 126 -1.86 -0.87 25.08
N ALA A 127 -1.84 -2.18 24.85
CA ALA A 127 -3.04 -2.94 24.57
C ALA A 127 -4.07 -2.65 25.68
N MET A 128 -5.27 -2.23 25.27
CA MET A 128 -6.47 -2.39 26.09
C MET A 128 -6.97 -3.82 25.95
#